data_AF-A0A9D1E6Z3-F1
#
_entry.id   AF-A0A9D1E6Z3-F1
#
_cell.length_a   1.000
_cell.length_b   1.000
_cell.length_c   1.000
_cell.angle_alpha   90.00
_cell.angle_beta   90.00
_cell.angle_gamma   90.00
#
_symmetry.space_group_name_H-M   'P 1'
#
loop_
_entity.id
_entity.type
_entity.pdbx_description
1 polymer ?
#
loop_
_entity_poly.entity_id
_entity_poly.type
_entity_poly.pdbx_seq_one_letter_code
_entity_poly.pdbx_strand_id
1 'polypeptide(L)' 'MMKKLTAAEALENLIRSIHISLGEIQSGDSADEFAYGEKVAYVECLEILQLWEMAEKYGLDYDVEERFPLG' A
#
# COMPACT_ATOMS: atom_id res chain seq x y z
N MET A 1 26.17 10.05 -2.75
CA MET A 1 24.99 10.89 -2.46
C MET A 1 23.79 10.15 -3.03
N MET A 2 22.74 9.86 -2.25
CA MET A 2 21.53 9.21 -2.81
C MET A 2 20.89 10.16 -3.82
N LYS A 3 20.63 9.65 -5.03
CA LYS A 3 19.87 10.36 -6.05
C LYS A 3 18.48 10.67 -5.48
N LYS A 4 18.04 11.93 -5.61
CA LYS A 4 16.67 12.32 -5.27
C LYS A 4 15.71 11.76 -6.33
N LEU A 5 14.56 11.30 -5.89
CA LEU A 5 13.50 10.76 -6.75
C LEU A 5 12.61 11.91 -7.25
N THR A 6 12.06 11.73 -8.45
CA THR A 6 10.89 12.48 -8.90
C THR A 6 9.67 12.12 -8.05
N ALA A 7 8.60 12.92 -8.15
CA ALA A 7 7.34 12.63 -7.46
C ALA A 7 6.80 11.24 -7.85
N ALA A 8 6.78 10.92 -9.14
CA ALA A 8 6.30 9.63 -9.63
C ALA A 8 7.16 8.45 -9.13
N GLU A 9 8.48 8.56 -9.17
CA GLU A 9 9.39 7.53 -8.63
C GLU A 9 9.21 7.36 -7.10
N ALA A 10 8.94 8.45 -6.37
CA ALA A 10 8.69 8.38 -4.94
C ALA A 10 7.35 7.69 -4.62
N LEU A 11 6.29 8.02 -5.37
CA LEU A 11 4.97 7.39 -5.23
C LEU A 11 5.02 5.91 -5.61
N GLU A 12 5.68 5.55 -6.70
CA GLU A 12 5.91 4.14 -7.08
C GLU A 12 6.63 3.36 -5.98
N ASN A 13 7.69 3.94 -5.40
CA ASN A 13 8.41 3.29 -4.30
C ASN A 13 7.53 3.17 -3.05
N LEU A 14 6.66 4.14 -2.78
CA LEU A 14 5.73 4.09 -1.66
C LEU A 14 4.68 2.98 -1.87
N ILE A 15 4.04 2.92 -3.04
CA ILE A 15 3.09 1.87 -3.43
C ILE A 15 3.73 0.49 -3.21
N ARG A 16 4.93 0.29 -3.77
CA ARG A 16 5.66 -0.98 -3.64
C ARG A 16 5.99 -1.31 -2.19
N SER A 17 6.39 -0.32 -1.38
CA SER A 17 6.71 -0.55 0.03
C SER A 17 5.47 -0.96 0.82
N ILE A 18 4.34 -0.29 0.57
CA ILE A 18 3.06 -0.62 1.20
C ILE A 18 2.60 -2.03 0.81
N HIS A 19 2.71 -2.42 -0.46
CA HIS A 19 2.40 -3.79 -0.89
C HIS A 19 3.23 -4.85 -0.19
N ILE A 20 4.52 -4.60 0.01
CA ILE A 20 5.41 -5.52 0.74
C ILE A 20 4.93 -5.66 2.19
N SER A 21 4.71 -4.53 2.88
CA SER A 21 4.24 -4.54 4.27
C SER A 21 2.87 -5.23 4.42
N LEU A 22 1.92 -4.95 3.53
CA LEU A 22 0.62 -5.63 3.53
C LEU A 22 0.74 -7.13 3.26
N GLY A 23 1.65 -7.55 2.37
CA GLY A 23 1.94 -8.95 2.12
C GLY A 23 2.54 -9.67 3.34
N GLU A 24 3.45 -9.00 4.06
CA GLU A 24 4.02 -9.50 5.32
C GLU A 24 2.93 -9.66 6.38
N ILE A 25 2.08 -8.64 6.57
CA ILE A 25 0.95 -8.68 7.52
C ILE A 25 -0.02 -9.81 7.17
N GLN A 26 -0.40 -9.98 5.89
CA GLN A 26 -1.28 -11.07 5.45
C GLN A 26 -0.70 -12.47 5.67
N SER A 27 0.63 -12.60 5.68
CA SER A 27 1.32 -13.87 5.91
C SER A 27 1.53 -14.21 7.39
N GLY A 28 1.30 -13.26 8.30
CA GLY A 28 1.46 -13.40 9.74
C GLY A 28 0.22 -13.94 10.47
N ASP A 29 0.33 -14.17 11.78
CA ASP A 29 -0.80 -14.59 12.61
C ASP A 29 -1.82 -13.45 12.75
N SER A 30 -3.06 -13.70 12.31
CA SER A 30 -4.13 -12.71 12.18
C SER A 30 -4.73 -12.21 13.50
N ALA A 31 -4.16 -12.59 14.65
CA ALA A 31 -4.69 -12.29 15.98
C ALA A 31 -4.03 -11.09 16.67
N ASP A 32 -3.06 -10.44 16.02
CA ASP A 32 -2.37 -9.27 16.56
C ASP A 32 -3.12 -7.97 16.22
N GLU A 33 -3.71 -7.34 17.23
CA GLU A 33 -4.39 -6.03 17.11
C GLU A 33 -3.45 -4.93 16.57
N PHE A 34 -2.15 -5.04 16.83
CA PHE A 34 -1.16 -4.10 16.30
C PHE A 34 -1.05 -4.23 14.77
N ALA A 35 -0.92 -5.46 14.27
CA ALA A 35 -0.87 -5.76 12.84
C ALA A 35 -2.17 -5.36 12.12
N TYR A 36 -3.31 -5.45 12.81
CA TYR A 36 -4.59 -4.95 12.28
C TYR A 36 -4.56 -3.44 12.06
N GLY A 37 -4.12 -2.66 13.05
CA GLY A 37 -3.99 -1.20 12.91
C GLY A 37 -3.05 -0.78 11.79
N GLU A 38 -1.92 -1.48 11.63
CA GLU A 38 -0.99 -1.25 10.53
C GLU A 38 -1.62 -1.55 9.17
N LYS A 39 -2.38 -2.64 9.07
CA LYS A 39 -3.11 -2.99 7.84
C LYS A 39 -4.11 -1.90 7.44
N VAL A 40 -4.90 -1.41 8.39
CA VAL A 40 -5.87 -0.32 8.16
C VAL A 40 -5.14 0.92 7.60
N ALA A 41 -4.07 1.36 8.27
CA ALA A 41 -3.32 2.55 7.84
C ALA A 41 -2.73 2.40 6.43
N TYR A 42 -2.21 1.21 6.09
CA TYR A 42 -1.68 0.94 4.76
C TYR A 42 -2.75 0.87 3.68
N VAL A 43 -3.91 0.28 3.98
CA VAL A 43 -5.07 0.24 3.06
C VAL A 43 -5.55 1.66 2.74
N GLU A 44 -5.77 2.51 3.76
CA GLU A 44 -6.16 3.92 3.56
C GLU A 44 -5.13 4.69 2.72
N CYS A 45 -3.83 4.42 2.91
CA CYS A 45 -2.79 5.02 2.09
C CYS A 45 -2.90 4.62 0.61
N LEU A 46 -3.20 3.34 0.32
CA LEU A 46 -3.40 2.88 -1.06
C LEU A 46 -4.63 3.52 -1.70
N GLU A 47 -5.73 3.70 -0.95
CA GLU A 47 -6.93 4.39 -1.44
C GLU A 47 -6.65 5.85 -1.80
N ILE A 48 -5.89 6.56 -0.96
CA ILE A 48 -5.46 7.94 -1.26
C ILE A 48 -4.56 7.94 -2.51
N LEU A 49 -3.64 6.98 -2.61
CA LEU A 49 -2.75 6.85 -3.77
C LEU A 49 -3.50 6.51 -5.05
N GLN A 50 -4.65 5.84 -4.98
CA GLN A 50 -5.51 5.59 -6.15
C GLN A 50 -6.13 6.86 -6.75
N LEU A 51 -6.22 7.95 -5.98
CA LEU A 51 -6.67 9.24 -6.50
C LEU A 51 -5.63 9.91 -7.43
N TRP A 52 -4.40 9.38 -7.48
CA TRP A 52 -3.38 9.86 -8.41
C TRP A 52 -3.71 9.42 -9.83
N GLU A 53 -3.70 10.38 -10.78
CA GLU A 53 -4.00 10.16 -12.20
C GLU A 53 -3.29 8.96 -12.84
N MET A 54 -2.07 8.62 -12.38
CA MET A 54 -1.27 7.53 -12.94
C MET A 54 -1.31 6.24 -12.11
N ALA A 55 -2.08 6.17 -11.03
CA ALA A 55 -2.04 5.09 -10.05
C ALA A 55 -2.17 3.69 -10.69
N GLU A 56 -3.09 3.51 -11.63
CA GLU A 56 -3.29 2.25 -12.36
C GLU A 56 -2.01 1.80 -13.08
N LYS A 57 -1.29 2.72 -13.75
CA LYS A 57 -0.02 2.41 -14.43
C LYS A 57 1.07 1.94 -13.46
N TYR A 58 0.97 2.35 -12.21
CA TYR A 58 1.92 2.00 -11.14
C TYR A 58 1.42 0.84 -10.26
N GLY A 59 0.43 0.07 -10.75
CA GLY A 59 0.02 -1.19 -10.14
C GLY A 59 -1.06 -1.04 -9.07
N LEU A 60 -1.87 0.02 -9.12
CA LEU A 60 -3.10 0.18 -8.33
C LEU A 60 -4.37 0.10 -9.22
N ASP A 61 -4.41 -0.87 -10.11
CA ASP A 61 -5.47 -1.14 -11.09
C ASP A 61 -6.55 -2.14 -10.58
N TYR A 62 -6.79 -2.14 -9.28
CA TYR A 62 -7.68 -3.10 -8.60
C TYR A 62 -8.43 -2.43 -7.45
N ASP A 63 -9.50 -3.04 -6.94
CA ASP A 63 -10.18 -2.55 -5.74
C ASP A 63 -9.37 -2.87 -4.48
N VAL A 64 -8.95 -1.82 -3.75
CA VAL A 64 -8.07 -1.96 -2.58
C VAL A 64 -8.76 -2.71 -1.44
N GLU A 65 -10.03 -2.44 -1.18
CA GLU A 65 -10.79 -3.11 -0.13
C GLU A 65 -11.06 -4.59 -0.48
N GLU A 66 -11.30 -4.90 -1.76
CA GLU A 66 -11.45 -6.30 -2.19
C GLU A 66 -10.14 -7.09 -2.04
N ARG A 67 -8.99 -6.46 -2.31
CA ARG A 67 -7.68 -7.13 -2.24
C ARG A 67 -7.12 -7.22 -0.81
N PHE A 68 -7.40 -6.23 0.01
CA PHE A 68 -6.90 -6.12 1.39
C PHE A 68 -8.06 -5.90 2.37
N PRO A 69 -8.95 -6.90 2.55
CA PRO A 69 -10.17 -6.73 3.32
C PRO A 69 -9.87 -6.42 4.78
N LEU A 70 -10.47 -5.36 5.32
CA LEU A 70 -10.30 -4.95 6.72
C LEU A 70 -11.27 -5.68 7.67
N GLY A 71 -12.27 -6.39 7.17
CA GLY A 71 -13.21 -7.16 8.00
C GLY A 71 -14.64 -7.06 7.50
#